data_AF-A0AA50CL79-F1
#
_entry.id   AF-A0AA50CL79-F1
#
_cell.length_a   1.000
_cell.length_b   1.000
_cell.length_c   1.000
_cell.angle_alpha   90.00
_cell.angle_beta   90.00
_cell.angle_gamma   90.00
#
_symmetry.space_group_name_H-M   'P 1'
#
loop_
_entity.id
_entity.type
_entity.pdbx_description
1 polymer ?
#
loop_
_entity_poly.entity_id
_entity_poly.type
_entity_poly.pdbx_seq_one_letter_code
_entity_poly.pdbx_strand_id
1 'polypeptide(L)'
;MAIDDTIHLEGRINAHRRLLVELISVMAAIPAAREALVAMARDNETVIDHEEDPGSDPDPAFAAQQIADDELRAILKAAMARLETRL
;
A
#
# COMPACT_ATOMS: atom_id res chain seq x y z
N MET A 1 -11.09 -25.28 10.46
CA MET A 1 -9.79 -25.40 9.79
C MET A 1 -9.54 -24.18 8.90
N ALA A 2 -10.32 -23.94 7.84
CA ALA A 2 -10.12 -22.78 6.95
C ALA A 2 -10.14 -21.39 7.65
N ILE A 3 -11.00 -21.20 8.67
CA ILE A 3 -11.05 -19.92 9.43
C ILE A 3 -9.76 -19.68 10.21
N ASP A 4 -9.14 -20.74 10.74
CA ASP A 4 -7.91 -20.65 11.53
C ASP A 4 -6.72 -20.28 10.62
N ASP A 5 -6.68 -20.85 9.42
CA ASP A 5 -5.69 -20.51 8.39
C ASP A 5 -5.81 -19.05 7.93
N THR A 6 -7.03 -18.53 7.76
CA THR A 6 -7.28 -17.13 7.42
C THR A 6 -6.83 -16.19 8.54
N ILE A 7 -7.18 -16.47 9.80
CA ILE A 7 -6.76 -15.66 10.95
C ILE A 7 -5.24 -15.65 11.09
N HIS A 8 -4.58 -16.78 10.92
CA HIS A 8 -3.12 -16.88 10.94
C HIS A 8 -2.47 -16.08 9.82
N LEU A 9 -3.02 -16.14 8.61
CA LEU A 9 -2.53 -15.39 7.46
C LEU A 9 -2.69 -13.88 7.68
N GLU A 10 -3.88 -13.44 8.10
CA GLU A 10 -4.17 -12.04 8.42
C GLU A 10 -3.23 -11.51 9.51
N GLY A 11 -3.00 -12.28 10.57
CA GLY A 11 -2.07 -11.93 11.64
C GLY A 11 -0.64 -11.74 11.13
N ARG A 12 -0.17 -12.63 10.25
CA ARG A 12 1.15 -12.50 9.61
C ARG A 12 1.21 -11.26 8.71
N ILE A 13 0.23 -11.04 7.85
CA ILE A 13 0.20 -9.88 6.95
C ILE A 13 0.20 -8.59 7.77
N ASN A 14 -0.62 -8.50 8.81
CA ASN A 14 -0.67 -7.33 9.69
C ASN A 14 0.66 -7.06 10.39
N ALA A 15 1.38 -8.11 10.83
CA ALA A 15 2.70 -7.95 11.42
C ALA A 15 3.70 -7.34 10.43
N HIS A 16 3.73 -7.82 9.18
CA HIS A 16 4.59 -7.26 8.13
C HIS A 16 4.20 -5.83 7.79
N ARG A 17 2.90 -5.55 7.64
CA ARG A 17 2.38 -4.20 7.39
C ARG A 17 2.82 -3.22 8.47
N ARG A 18 2.71 -3.59 9.76
CA ARG A 18 3.15 -2.75 10.88
C ARG A 18 4.65 -2.48 10.85
N LEU A 19 5.46 -3.49 10.56
CA LEU A 19 6.91 -3.36 10.43
C LEU A 19 7.29 -2.45 9.25
N LEU A 20 6.64 -2.61 8.10
CA LEU A 20 6.87 -1.78 6.91
C LEU A 20 6.51 -0.33 7.15
N VAL A 21 5.35 -0.06 7.76
CA VAL A 21 4.95 1.30 8.15
C VAL A 21 6.00 1.95 9.04
N GLU A 22 6.54 1.20 10.01
CA GLU A 22 7.59 1.71 10.90
C GLU A 22 8.87 2.02 10.12
N LEU A 23 9.36 1.07 9.33
CA LEU A 23 10.57 1.23 8.53
C LEU A 23 10.47 2.42 7.58
N ILE A 24 9.37 2.54 6.84
CA ILE A 24 9.13 3.64 5.90
C ILE A 24 9.06 4.98 6.66
N SER A 25 8.42 5.02 7.82
CA SER A 25 8.36 6.24 8.63
C SER A 25 9.74 6.71 9.11
N VAL A 26 10.66 5.78 9.40
CA VAL A 26 12.05 6.08 9.75
C VAL A 26 12.81 6.59 8.51
N MET A 27 12.66 5.92 7.37
CA MET A 27 13.30 6.36 6.12
C MET A 27 12.81 7.75 5.68
N ALA A 28 11.53 8.05 5.88
CA ALA A 28 10.92 9.33 5.52
C ALA A 28 11.44 10.54 6.34
N ALA A 29 12.18 10.30 7.42
CA ALA A 29 12.93 11.35 8.10
C ALA A 29 14.08 11.91 7.23
N ILE A 30 14.57 11.13 6.25
CA ILE A 30 15.56 11.56 5.27
C ILE A 30 14.84 12.31 4.12
N PRO A 31 15.12 13.59 3.87
CA PRO A 31 14.38 14.39 2.88
C PRO A 31 14.31 13.77 1.48
N ALA A 32 15.44 13.31 0.93
CA ALA A 32 15.48 12.69 -0.40
C ALA A 32 14.67 11.38 -0.47
N ALA A 33 14.68 10.58 0.61
CA ALA A 33 13.87 9.36 0.66
C ALA A 33 12.38 9.70 0.76
N ARG A 34 12.01 10.74 1.52
CA ARG A 34 10.63 11.23 1.60
C ARG A 34 10.11 11.68 0.24
N GLU A 35 10.91 12.43 -0.53
CA GLU A 35 10.55 12.87 -1.88
C GLU A 35 10.31 11.68 -2.82
N ALA A 36 11.20 10.67 -2.78
CA ALA A 36 11.03 9.45 -3.56
C ALA A 36 9.75 8.67 -3.17
N LEU A 37 9.45 8.57 -1.87
CA LEU A 37 8.23 7.91 -1.38
C LEU A 37 6.96 8.67 -1.80
N VAL A 38 7.00 10.00 -1.80
CA VAL A 38 5.88 10.84 -2.29
C VAL A 38 5.70 10.72 -3.80
N ALA A 39 6.79 10.69 -4.57
CA ALA A 39 6.74 10.46 -6.01
C ALA A 39 6.10 9.10 -6.32
N MET A 40 6.55 8.04 -5.65
CA MET A 40 5.97 6.71 -5.78
C MET A 40 4.47 6.68 -5.44
N ALA A 41 4.04 7.43 -4.42
CA ALA A 41 2.62 7.52 -4.07
C ALA A 41 1.78 8.11 -5.21
N ARG A 42 2.31 9.15 -5.88
CA ARG A 42 1.65 9.82 -7.01
C ARG A 42 1.63 8.97 -8.27
N ASP A 43 2.72 8.26 -8.57
CA ASP A 43 2.79 7.42 -9.76
C ASP A 43 1.74 6.29 -9.71
N ASN A 44 1.42 5.79 -8.52
CA ASN A 44 0.33 4.82 -8.28
C ASN A 44 -1.09 5.41 -8.36
N GLU A 45 -1.25 6.74 -8.44
CA GLU A 45 -2.55 7.38 -8.74
C GLU A 45 -2.78 7.44 -10.25
N THR A 46 -1.73 7.60 -11.05
CA THR A 46 -1.80 7.76 -12.51
C THR A 46 -2.14 6.49 -13.30
N VAL A 47 -2.01 5.29 -12.73
CA VAL A 47 -2.30 4.01 -13.41
C VAL A 47 -3.82 3.72 -13.49
N ILE A 48 -4.66 4.52 -12.80
CA ILE A 48 -6.11 4.29 -12.68
C ILE A 48 -6.90 4.77 -13.91
N ASP A 49 -6.37 5.68 -14.74
CA ASP A 49 -7.12 6.32 -15.83
C ASP A 49 -7.07 5.57 -17.18
N HIS A 50 -6.99 4.24 -17.16
CA HIS A 50 -7.27 3.45 -18.36
C HIS A 50 -8.75 3.07 -18.39
N GLU A 51 -9.48 3.83 -19.20
CA GLU A 51 -10.85 3.62 -19.68
C GLU A 51 -11.27 2.14 -19.66
N GLU A 52 -11.91 1.69 -18.58
CA GLU A 52 -12.64 0.42 -18.59
C GLU A 52 -13.90 0.59 -19.44
N ASP A 53 -13.86 0.02 -20.64
CA ASP A 53 -15.00 -0.14 -21.54
C ASP A 53 -16.15 -0.86 -20.79
N PRO A 54 -17.36 -0.28 -20.70
CA PRO A 54 -18.46 -0.85 -19.92
C PRO A 54 -18.98 -2.14 -20.58
N GLY A 55 -18.31 -3.27 -20.29
CA GLY A 55 -18.75 -4.58 -20.80
C GLY A 55 -17.78 -5.75 -20.68
N SER A 56 -16.49 -5.57 -20.34
CA SER A 56 -15.59 -6.70 -20.11
C SER A 56 -15.57 -7.11 -18.65
N ASP A 57 -15.75 -8.40 -18.36
CA ASP A 57 -15.49 -8.97 -17.03
C ASP A 57 -14.10 -8.53 -16.54
N PRO A 58 -13.96 -8.00 -15.31
CA PRO A 58 -12.67 -7.57 -14.79
C PRO A 58 -11.74 -8.79 -14.74
N ASP A 59 -10.66 -8.73 -15.53
CA ASP A 59 -9.64 -9.77 -15.55
C ASP A 59 -9.03 -9.91 -14.13
N PRO A 60 -8.98 -11.11 -13.53
CA PRO A 60 -8.44 -11.35 -12.20
C PRO A 60 -7.05 -10.75 -11.95
N ALA A 61 -6.24 -10.58 -13.01
CA ALA A 61 -4.95 -9.92 -12.93
C ALA A 61 -5.06 -8.43 -12.58
N PHE A 62 -6.05 -7.72 -13.13
CA PHE A 62 -6.30 -6.31 -12.81
C PHE A 62 -6.83 -6.14 -11.40
N ALA A 63 -7.71 -7.05 -10.95
CA ALA A 63 -8.20 -7.04 -9.56
C ALA A 63 -7.04 -7.23 -8.55
N ALA A 64 -6.10 -8.12 -8.83
CA ALA A 64 -4.93 -8.33 -7.98
C ALA A 64 -3.98 -7.12 -7.96
N GLN A 65 -3.77 -6.46 -9.10
CA GLN A 65 -2.96 -5.25 -9.19
C GLN A 65 -3.60 -4.10 -8.40
N GLN A 66 -4.91 -3.89 -8.55
CA GLN A 66 -5.63 -2.85 -7.82
C GLN A 66 -5.54 -3.06 -6.30
N ILE A 67 -5.68 -4.30 -5.82
CA ILE A 67 -5.53 -4.64 -4.40
C ILE A 67 -4.11 -4.30 -3.91
N ALA A 68 -3.08 -4.58 -4.72
CA ALA A 68 -1.70 -4.27 -4.36
C ALA A 68 -1.46 -2.76 -4.29
N ASP A 69 -2.00 -2.00 -5.25
CA ASP A 69 -1.85 -0.54 -5.30
C ASP A 69 -2.59 0.14 -4.13
N ASP A 70 -3.79 -0.32 -3.81
CA ASP A 70 -4.56 0.12 -2.65
C ASP A 70 -3.79 -0.10 -1.34
N GLU A 71 -3.20 -1.29 -1.18
CA GLU A 71 -2.41 -1.65 -0.01
C GLU A 71 -1.15 -0.77 0.09
N LEU A 72 -0.46 -0.52 -1.03
CA LEU A 72 0.70 0.34 -1.09
C LEU A 72 0.38 1.78 -0.66
N ARG A 73 -0.72 2.36 -1.19
CA ARG A 73 -1.20 3.69 -0.81
C ARG A 73 -1.52 3.73 0.69
N ALA A 74 -2.18 2.69 1.21
CA ALA A 74 -2.52 2.60 2.62
C ALA A 74 -1.27 2.51 3.53
N ILE A 75 -0.21 1.81 3.11
CA ILE A 75 1.06 1.72 3.86
C ILE A 75 1.76 3.09 3.90
N LEU A 76 1.90 3.73 2.74
CA LEU A 76 2.58 5.02 2.61
C LEU A 76 1.88 6.10 3.44
N LYS A 77 0.55 6.18 3.35
CA LYS A 77 -0.26 7.12 4.14
C LYS A 77 -0.05 6.92 5.64
N ALA A 78 -0.07 5.67 6.11
CA ALA A 78 0.16 5.36 7.52
C ALA A 78 1.58 5.71 7.99
N ALA A 79 2.59 5.51 7.14
CA ALA A 79 3.97 5.86 7.45
C ALA A 79 4.17 7.37 7.59
N MET A 80 3.56 8.18 6.70
CA MET A 80 3.63 9.64 6.78
C MET A 80 2.91 10.19 8.01
N ALA A 81 1.69 9.71 8.30
CA ALA A 81 0.97 10.10 9.52
C ALA A 81 1.76 9.79 10.80
N ARG A 82 2.49 8.66 10.81
CA ARG A 82 3.36 8.31 11.94
C ARG A 82 4.58 9.24 12.05
N LEU A 83 5.18 9.62 10.93
CA LEU A 83 6.28 10.60 10.93
C LEU A 83 5.82 11.94 11.51
N GLU A 84 4.65 12.44 11.12
CA GLU A 84 4.07 13.69 11.64
C GLU A 84 3.86 13.66 13.15
N THR A 85 3.54 12.49 13.72
CA THR A 85 3.37 12.32 15.17
C THR A 85 4.72 12.38 15.93
N ARG A 86 5.85 12.18 15.25
CA ARG A 86 7.19 12.18 15.87
C ARG A 86 7.92 13.53 15.78
N LEU A 87 7.47 14.43 14.90
CA LEU A 87 8.05 15.76 14.69
C LEU A 87 7.40 16.78 15.63
#